data_AF-A0A1M4Z3T1-F1
#
_entry.id   AF-A0A1M4Z3T1-F1
#
_cell.length_a   1.000
_cell.length_b   1.000
_cell.length_c   1.000
_cell.angle_alpha   90.00
_cell.angle_beta   90.00
_cell.angle_gamma   90.00
#
_symmetry.space_group_name_H-M   'P 1'
#
loop_
_entity.id
_entity.type
_entity.pdbx_description
1 polymer ?
#
loop_
_entity_poly.entity_id
_entity_poly.type
_entity_poly.pdbx_seq_one_letter_code
_entity_poly.pdbx_strand_id
1 'polypeptide(L)'
;MKVQLQGQTLRFRIDEAELVVLQAGGVVENRTCIPGECLTQSVVLTDSPAPTLEHGVRLQLPRSLLDTYVARLPCRDGLTIRLPLPADQEPLEIVFEVDVRDSVRARGPRKVAGAH
;
A
#
# COMPACT_ATOMS: atom_id res chain seq x y z
N MET A 1 -5.04 -1.83 -5.53
CA MET A 1 -3.73 -2.10 -4.94
C MET A 1 -2.89 -2.88 -5.94
N LYS A 2 -1.60 -2.55 -6.06
CA LYS A 2 -0.61 -3.29 -6.84
C LYS A 2 0.50 -3.78 -5.92
N VAL A 3 0.91 -5.03 -6.10
CA VAL A 3 2.02 -5.63 -5.36
C VAL A 3 3.13 -6.02 -6.34
N GLN A 4 4.38 -5.72 -6.02
CA GLN A 4 5.55 -6.15 -6.80
C GLN A 4 6.53 -6.88 -5.88
N LEU A 5 7.01 -8.03 -6.32
CA LEU A 5 8.00 -8.85 -5.64
C LEU A 5 9.26 -8.87 -6.52
N GLN A 6 10.40 -8.47 -5.97
CA GLN A 6 11.67 -8.47 -6.69
C GLN A 6 12.84 -8.63 -5.70
N GLY A 7 13.53 -9.78 -5.73
CA GLY A 7 14.60 -10.06 -4.77
C GLY A 7 14.11 -9.97 -3.32
N GLN A 8 14.87 -9.28 -2.46
CA GLN A 8 14.47 -8.96 -1.08
C GLN A 8 13.68 -7.64 -0.98
N THR A 9 12.85 -7.35 -1.98
CA THR A 9 11.99 -6.17 -1.97
C THR A 9 10.54 -6.54 -2.29
N LEU A 10 9.64 -6.06 -1.43
CA LEU A 10 8.19 -6.17 -1.59
C LEU A 10 7.59 -4.76 -1.65
N ARG A 11 6.97 -4.39 -2.77
CA ARG A 11 6.37 -3.07 -2.95
C ARG A 11 4.85 -3.17 -2.96
N PHE A 12 4.20 -2.42 -2.08
CA PHE A 12 2.76 -2.22 -2.05
C PHE A 12 2.45 -0.80 -2.54
N ARG A 13 1.59 -0.69 -3.55
CA ARG A 13 1.08 0.60 -4.03
C ARG A 13 -0.43 0.58 -3.95
N ILE A 14 -0.99 1.53 -3.21
CA ILE A 14 -2.44 1.73 -3.11
C ILE A 14 -2.83 3.05 -3.77
N ASP A 15 -4.09 3.19 -4.16
CA ASP A 15 -4.63 4.48 -4.60
C ASP A 15 -5.21 5.31 -3.43
N GLU A 16 -5.72 6.51 -3.72
CA GLU A 16 -6.32 7.38 -2.70
C GLU A 16 -7.61 6.80 -2.09
N ALA A 17 -8.44 6.09 -2.87
CA ALA A 17 -9.67 5.51 -2.35
C ALA A 17 -9.35 4.38 -1.36
N GLU A 18 -8.37 3.56 -1.70
CA GLU A 18 -7.81 2.54 -0.82
C GLU A 18 -7.15 3.13 0.43
N LEU A 19 -6.48 4.29 0.31
CA LEU A 19 -5.94 4.99 1.48
C LEU A 19 -7.06 5.40 2.44
N VAL A 20 -8.18 5.93 1.94
CA VAL A 20 -9.35 6.26 2.78
C VAL A 20 -9.86 5.02 3.50
N VAL A 21 -9.94 3.88 2.82
CA VAL A 21 -10.33 2.60 3.44
C VAL A 21 -9.39 2.21 4.57
N LEU A 22 -8.07 2.27 4.37
CA LEU A 22 -7.10 1.96 5.43
C LEU A 22 -7.21 2.93 6.61
N GLN A 23 -7.32 4.24 6.36
CA GLN A 23 -7.43 5.25 7.41
C GLN A 23 -8.67 5.03 8.29
N ALA A 24 -9.77 4.58 7.68
CA ALA A 24 -10.99 4.18 8.37
C ALA A 24 -10.89 2.86 9.15
N GLY A 25 -9.73 2.19 9.13
CA GLY A 25 -9.50 0.90 9.79
C GLY A 25 -9.95 -0.31 8.96
N GLY A 26 -10.26 -0.10 7.68
CA GLY A 26 -10.56 -1.18 6.75
C GLY A 26 -9.32 -1.97 6.31
N VAL A 27 -9.55 -2.94 5.43
CA VAL A 27 -8.50 -3.76 4.82
C VAL A 27 -8.46 -3.46 3.33
N VAL A 28 -7.26 -3.26 2.81
CA VAL A 28 -7.04 -3.17 1.35
C VAL A 28 -6.51 -4.50 0.87
N GLU A 29 -7.21 -5.12 -0.07
CA GLU A 29 -6.90 -6.46 -0.56
C GLU A 29 -6.60 -6.43 -2.06
N ASN A 30 -5.68 -7.29 -2.49
CA ASN A 30 -5.42 -7.63 -3.87
C ASN A 30 -5.55 -9.15 -3.98
N ARG A 31 -6.44 -9.63 -4.85
CA ARG A 31 -6.70 -11.05 -5.02
C ARG A 31 -6.38 -11.47 -6.43
N THR A 32 -5.49 -12.44 -6.57
CA THR A 32 -5.13 -13.06 -7.85
C THR A 32 -5.48 -14.54 -7.79
N CYS A 33 -6.35 -15.00 -8.68
CA CYS A 33 -6.68 -16.41 -8.78
C CYS A 33 -5.98 -17.04 -9.99
N ILE A 34 -5.42 -18.23 -9.75
CA ILE A 34 -4.82 -19.11 -10.74
C ILE A 34 -5.60 -20.44 -10.73
N PRO A 35 -5.43 -21.32 -11.71
CA PRO A 35 -6.09 -22.63 -11.67
C PRO A 35 -5.79 -23.38 -10.37
N GLY A 36 -6.82 -23.65 -9.57
CA GLY A 36 -6.71 -24.41 -8.32
C GLY A 36 -6.39 -23.61 -7.06
N GLU A 37 -6.05 -22.31 -7.15
CA GLU A 37 -5.64 -21.52 -5.99
C GLU A 37 -5.93 -20.02 -6.17
N CYS A 38 -6.14 -19.32 -5.05
CA CYS A 38 -6.16 -17.85 -5.04
C CYS A 38 -5.17 -17.33 -4.00
N LEU A 39 -4.36 -16.37 -4.42
CA LEU A 39 -3.45 -15.62 -3.57
C LEU A 39 -4.09 -14.27 -3.23
N THR A 40 -4.22 -13.98 -1.95
CA THR A 40 -4.69 -12.67 -1.47
C THR A 40 -3.55 -11.99 -0.73
N GLN A 41 -3.13 -10.82 -1.24
CA GLN A 41 -2.28 -9.90 -0.47
C GLN A 41 -3.16 -8.84 0.18
N SER A 42 -2.79 -8.42 1.38
CA SER A 42 -3.54 -7.40 2.08
C SER A 42 -2.67 -6.45 2.88
N VAL A 43 -3.18 -5.24 3.08
CA VAL A 43 -2.63 -4.25 4.00
C VAL A 43 -3.72 -3.94 5.02
N VAL A 44 -3.35 -3.94 6.29
CA VAL A 44 -4.23 -3.56 7.40
C VAL A 44 -3.46 -2.69 8.37
N LEU A 45 -4.15 -1.77 9.05
CA LEU A 45 -3.54 -1.01 10.12
C LEU A 45 -3.48 -1.79 11.42
N THR A 46 -2.42 -1.58 12.18
CA THR A 46 -2.25 -2.10 13.54
C THR A 46 -1.88 -0.98 14.50
N ASP A 47 -2.29 -1.14 15.76
CA ASP A 47 -1.86 -0.25 16.86
C ASP A 47 -0.50 -0.69 17.43
N SER A 48 0.02 -1.85 17.00
CA SER A 48 1.39 -2.26 17.30
C SER A 48 2.39 -1.23 16.75
N PRO A 49 3.45 -0.88 17.51
CA PRO A 49 4.47 0.05 17.04
C PRO A 49 5.37 -0.56 15.94
N ALA A 50 5.40 -1.90 15.82
CA ALA A 50 6.25 -2.61 14.89
C ALA A 50 5.45 -3.15 13.70
N PRO A 51 5.91 -2.92 12.45
CA PRO A 51 5.31 -3.54 11.28
C PRO A 51 5.61 -5.03 11.21
N THR A 52 4.67 -5.81 10.68
CA THR A 52 4.83 -7.25 10.47
C THR A 52 4.33 -7.65 9.08
N LEU A 53 4.87 -8.75 8.57
CA LEU A 53 4.39 -9.39 7.33
C LEU A 53 3.97 -10.82 7.67
N GLU A 54 2.67 -11.06 7.73
CA GLU A 54 2.11 -12.39 8.01
C GLU A 54 1.99 -13.19 6.72
N HIS A 55 2.43 -14.46 6.78
CA HIS A 55 2.34 -15.42 5.67
C HIS A 55 2.94 -14.91 4.34
N GLY A 56 3.85 -13.94 4.41
CA GLY A 56 4.47 -13.31 3.23
C GLY A 56 3.54 -12.41 2.40
N VAL A 57 2.27 -12.24 2.79
CA VAL A 57 1.25 -11.60 1.94
C VAL A 57 0.40 -10.54 2.66
N ARG A 58 0.38 -10.54 4.00
CA ARG A 58 -0.41 -9.59 4.79
C ARG A 58 0.48 -8.63 5.56
N LEU A 59 0.55 -7.39 5.11
CA LEU A 59 1.27 -6.32 5.80
C LEU A 59 0.39 -5.73 6.91
N GLN A 60 0.85 -5.84 8.17
CA GLN A 60 0.32 -5.04 9.26
C GLN A 60 1.16 -3.78 9.39
N LEU A 61 0.57 -2.65 9.03
CA LEU A 61 1.22 -1.35 9.02
C LEU A 61 0.84 -0.55 10.28
N PRO A 62 1.81 -0.13 11.12
CA PRO A 62 1.52 0.73 12.26
C PRO A 62 0.81 2.00 11.81
N ARG A 63 -0.31 2.34 12.45
CA ARG A 63 -1.09 3.54 12.14
C ARG A 63 -0.23 4.81 12.20
N SER A 64 0.64 4.92 13.20
CA SER A 64 1.56 6.05 13.37
C SER A 64 2.53 6.23 12.20
N LEU A 65 3.00 5.14 11.58
CA LEU A 65 3.87 5.20 10.40
C LEU A 65 3.08 5.65 9.16
N LEU A 66 1.84 5.17 9.00
CA LEU A 66 0.96 5.64 7.92
C LEU A 66 0.67 7.14 8.08
N ASP A 67 0.29 7.60 9.27
CA ASP A 67 -0.05 9.00 9.52
C ASP A 67 1.14 9.93 9.23
N THR A 68 2.34 9.55 9.69
CA THR A 68 3.59 10.28 9.40
C THR A 68 3.90 10.31 7.91
N TYR A 69 3.65 9.22 7.19
CA TYR A 69 3.83 9.16 5.75
C TYR A 69 2.82 10.04 4.99
N VAL A 70 1.54 9.94 5.34
CA VAL A 70 0.43 10.68 4.72
C VAL A 70 0.62 12.19 4.88
N ALA A 71 1.10 12.65 6.04
CA ALA A 71 1.39 14.06 6.27
C ALA A 71 2.42 14.66 5.29
N ARG A 72 3.19 13.83 4.58
CA ARG A 72 4.17 14.24 3.57
C ARG A 72 3.64 14.15 2.13
N LEU A 73 2.42 13.67 1.91
CA LEU A 73 1.85 13.56 0.57
C LEU A 73 1.46 14.95 0.01
N PRO A 74 1.56 15.19 -1.31
CA PRO A 74 2.14 14.29 -2.31
C PRO A 74 3.68 14.29 -2.24
N CYS A 75 4.29 13.10 -2.17
CA CYS A 75 5.74 12.96 -2.24
C CYS A 75 6.14 11.82 -3.20
N ARG A 76 7.38 11.87 -3.68
CA ARG A 76 7.93 10.82 -4.57
C ARG A 76 8.43 9.62 -3.77
N ASP A 77 8.85 9.83 -2.54
CA ASP A 77 9.45 8.79 -1.71
C ASP A 77 8.37 7.94 -1.05
N GLY A 78 8.53 6.62 -1.11
CA GLY A 78 7.67 5.68 -0.40
C GLY A 78 7.97 5.64 1.11
N LEU A 79 7.08 5.00 1.86
CA LEU A 79 7.34 4.55 3.22
C LEU A 79 8.13 3.23 3.16
N THR A 80 9.41 3.29 3.50
CA THR A 80 10.29 2.11 3.54
C THR A 80 10.33 1.52 4.95
N ILE A 81 10.08 0.22 5.04
CA ILE A 81 10.16 -0.60 6.25
C ILE A 81 11.19 -1.70 5.98
N ARG A 82 12.01 -2.03 6.97
CA ARG A 82 12.94 -3.18 6.88
C ARG A 82 12.54 -4.22 7.92
N LEU A 83 12.23 -5.42 7.46
CA LEU A 83 11.96 -6.56 8.32
C LEU A 83 13.22 -7.41 8.45
N PRO A 84 13.75 -7.62 9.67
CA PRO A 84 14.91 -8.46 9.87
C PRO A 84 14.56 -9.93 9.57
N LEU A 85 15.50 -10.64 8.94
CA LEU A 85 15.48 -12.08 8.77
C LEU A 85 16.57 -12.72 9.64
N PRO A 86 16.57 -14.06 9.84
CA PRO A 86 17.63 -14.75 10.56
C PRO A 86 19.03 -14.39 10.04
N ALA A 87 20.05 -14.60 10.89
CA ALA A 87 21.44 -14.34 10.53
C ALA A 87 21.79 -15.01 9.19
N ASP A 88 22.60 -14.31 8.38
CA ASP A 88 23.03 -14.67 7.02
C ASP A 88 22.01 -14.44 5.88
N GLN A 89 20.85 -13.84 6.17
CA GLN A 89 19.88 -13.43 5.15
C GLN A 89 19.79 -11.90 5.03
N GLU A 90 19.72 -11.41 3.79
CA GLU A 90 19.45 -10.00 3.52
C GLU A 90 18.04 -9.65 4.03
N PRO A 91 17.86 -8.54 4.78
CA PRO A 91 16.55 -8.16 5.30
C PRO A 91 15.56 -7.88 4.17
N LEU A 92 14.29 -8.19 4.43
CA LEU A 92 13.22 -7.86 3.51
C LEU A 92 12.92 -6.36 3.58
N GLU A 93 13.11 -5.66 2.48
CA GLU A 93 12.69 -4.27 2.33
C GLU A 93 11.23 -4.22 1.83
N ILE A 94 10.36 -3.59 2.60
CA ILE A 94 8.98 -3.32 2.23
C ILE A 94 8.86 -1.84 1.86
N VAL A 95 8.37 -1.57 0.66
CA VAL A 95 8.11 -0.20 0.18
C VAL A 95 6.61 -0.01 0.03
N PHE A 96 6.02 0.84 0.85
CA PHE A 96 4.60 1.21 0.77
C PHE A 96 4.44 2.59 0.11
N GLU A 97 3.54 2.70 -0.85
CA GLU A 97 3.29 3.92 -1.59
C GLU A 97 1.81 4.20 -1.80
N VAL A 98 1.48 5.50 -1.84
CA VAL A 98 0.15 5.97 -2.27
C VAL A 98 0.27 6.66 -3.62
N ASP A 99 -0.52 6.21 -4.59
CA ASP A 99 -0.65 6.84 -5.89
C ASP A 99 -1.61 8.03 -5.86
N VAL A 100 -1.05 9.19 -5.53
CA VAL A 100 -1.77 10.48 -5.53
C VAL A 100 -2.07 11.02 -6.93
N ARG A 101 -1.61 10.39 -8.02
CA ARG A 101 -1.87 10.88 -9.39
C ARG A 101 -3.21 10.42 -9.96
N ASP A 102 -3.83 9.36 -9.45
CA ASP A 102 -5.08 8.82 -10.00
C ASP A 102 -6.31 9.69 -9.68
N SER A 103 -6.24 10.59 -8.69
CA SER A 103 -7.33 11.52 -8.36
C SER A 103 -7.57 12.61 -9.41
N VAL A 104 -6.53 12.96 -10.20
CA VAL A 104 -6.65 13.90 -11.32
C VAL A 104 -7.29 13.23 -12.55
N ARG A 105 -7.17 11.91 -12.69
CA ARG A 105 -7.81 11.12 -13.77
C ARG A 105 -9.24 10.69 -13.43
N ALA A 106 -9.54 10.41 -12.15
CA ALA A 106 -10.90 10.04 -11.72
C ALA A 106 -11.90 11.21 -11.87
N ARG A 107 -11.42 12.46 -11.82
CA ARG A 107 -12.17 13.66 -12.23
C ARG A 107 -11.91 13.89 -13.72
N GLY A 108 -12.63 13.20 -14.60
CA GLY A 108 -12.60 13.51 -16.04
C GLY A 108 -12.77 15.02 -16.28
N PRO A 109 -12.29 15.56 -17.43
CA PRO A 109 -12.36 16.99 -17.70
C PRO A 109 -13.79 17.49 -17.47
N ARG A 110 -13.95 18.46 -16.56
CA ARG A 110 -15.23 19.12 -16.29
C ARG A 110 -15.70 19.70 -17.63
N LYS A 111 -16.65 19.03 -18.28
CA LYS A 111 -17.38 19.56 -19.44
C LYS A 111 -18.01 20.86 -18.95
N VAL A 112 -17.37 21.98 -19.28
CA VAL A 112 -17.99 23.30 -19.16
C VAL A 112 -19.15 23.24 -20.13
N ALA A 113 -20.36 23.09 -19.61
CA ALA A 113 -21.56 23.23 -20.42
C ALA A 113 -21.54 24.64 -20.98
N GLY A 114 -21.28 24.75 -22.28
CA GLY A 114 -21.29 26.00 -23.01
C GLY A 114 -22.67 26.64 -22.88
N ALA A 115 -22.67 27.91 -22.52
CA ALA A 115 -23.82 28.78 -22.65
C ALA A 115 -24.03 29.09 -24.15
N HIS A 116 -25.24 28.81 -24.63
CA HIS A 116 -25.84 29.46 -25.80
C HIS A 116 -27.35 29.55 -25.56
#